data_AF-A0A0M3J3C7-F1
#
_entry.id   AF-A0A0M3J3C7-F1
#
_cell.length_a   1.000
_cell.length_b   1.000
_cell.length_c   1.000
_cell.angle_alpha   90.00
_cell.angle_beta   90.00
_cell.angle_gamma   90.00
#
_symmetry.space_group_name_H-M   'P 1'
#
loop_
_entity.id
_entity.type
_entity.pdbx_description
1 polymer ?
#
loop_
_entity_poly.entity_id
_entity_poly.type
_entity_poly.pdbx_seq_one_letter_code
_entity_poly.pdbx_strand_id
1 'polypeptide(L)'
;LLLVSRPATSCPLMDFVNDLKKSGLYVIGHVRKGSMDQDPSAHDPLQQVFPYWLSLVDYLKLKAFVELTVSKSIREGCQQLMRLSGLGAMKPNMVVISYHEKTPTETTLVETCLLKDLKYSRIDRAEVVEYFTAADYMPREMNGSCERLTNEEYVHILNDVLHINKSLCVARHFHRLDKETLRTWNGQKKFIDVWPVCMQKPGETGLGWGQRSSLEIVFQFFEKFLECFQF
;
A
#
# COMPACT_ATOMS: atom_id res chain seq x y z
N LEU A 1 -6.08 -4.95 -0.45
CA LEU A 1 -5.02 -4.83 0.58
C LEU A 1 -3.89 -4.04 -0.04
N LEU A 2 -3.57 -2.87 0.49
CA LEU A 2 -2.39 -2.10 0.12
C LEU A 2 -1.33 -2.34 1.19
N LEU A 3 -0.21 -2.96 0.81
CA LEU A 3 0.92 -3.17 1.73
C LEU A 3 1.79 -1.92 1.72
N VAL A 4 1.90 -1.25 2.87
CA VAL A 4 2.65 -0.01 3.04
C VAL A 4 3.80 -0.25 4.01
N SER A 5 5.03 -0.15 3.50
CA SER A 5 6.23 -0.18 4.35
C SER A 5 6.46 1.18 5.02
N ARG A 6 6.43 2.26 4.23
CA ARG A 6 6.67 3.62 4.69
C ARG A 6 5.54 4.56 4.25
N PRO A 7 4.71 5.05 5.18
CA PRO A 7 3.63 5.99 4.86
C PRO A 7 4.13 7.27 4.20
N ALA A 8 5.25 7.81 4.70
CA ALA A 8 5.80 9.08 4.25
C ALA A 8 6.10 9.16 2.74
N THR A 9 6.40 8.03 2.10
CA THR A 9 6.69 7.95 0.65
C THR A 9 5.54 7.37 -0.16
N SER A 10 4.45 6.98 0.50
CA SER A 10 3.36 6.21 -0.10
C SER A 10 2.04 6.98 -0.16
N CYS A 11 1.99 8.24 0.30
CA CYS A 11 0.77 9.04 0.31
C CYS A 11 0.10 9.16 -1.07
N PRO A 12 0.82 9.48 -2.17
CA PRO A 12 0.20 9.53 -3.49
C PRO A 12 -0.37 8.19 -3.95
N LEU A 13 0.26 7.07 -3.55
CA LEU A 13 -0.25 5.73 -3.84
C LEU A 13 -1.50 5.41 -3.02
N MET A 14 -1.51 5.74 -1.72
CA MET A 14 -2.68 5.54 -0.86
C MET A 14 -3.88 6.33 -1.37
N ASP A 15 -3.66 7.59 -1.75
CA ASP A 15 -4.68 8.44 -2.35
C ASP A 15 -5.13 7.91 -3.72
N PHE A 16 -4.21 7.41 -4.55
CA PHE A 16 -4.58 6.76 -5.82
C PHE A 16 -5.43 5.49 -5.62
N VAL A 17 -5.08 4.63 -4.67
CA VAL A 17 -5.84 3.40 -4.36
C VAL A 17 -7.23 3.75 -3.81
N ASN A 18 -7.37 4.88 -3.11
CA ASN A 18 -8.65 5.41 -2.67
C ASN A 18 -9.56 5.74 -3.87
N ASP A 19 -9.03 6.41 -4.90
CA ASP A 19 -9.79 6.72 -6.12
C ASP A 19 -10.12 5.47 -6.93
N LEU A 20 -9.23 4.46 -6.95
CA LEU A 20 -9.49 3.17 -7.60
C LEU A 20 -10.72 2.47 -6.98
N LYS A 21 -11.05 2.81 -5.74
CA LYS A 21 -12.14 2.22 -5.00
C LYS A 21 -13.32 3.20 -4.88
N LYS A 22 -14.19 3.24 -5.90
CA LYS A 22 -15.44 4.06 -5.92
C LYS A 22 -16.16 4.17 -4.55
N SER A 23 -16.92 3.14 -4.19
CA SER A 23 -17.81 3.12 -3.01
C SER A 23 -17.43 2.08 -1.96
N GLY A 24 -16.46 1.21 -2.26
CA GLY A 24 -16.05 0.18 -1.32
C GLY A 24 -14.88 0.63 -0.43
N LEU A 25 -14.48 -0.28 0.46
CA LEU A 25 -13.38 -0.06 1.38
C LEU A 25 -12.15 -0.85 0.92
N TYR A 26 -10.97 -0.41 1.34
CA TYR A 26 -9.74 -1.20 1.24
C TYR A 26 -9.05 -1.31 2.59
N VAL A 27 -8.08 -2.23 2.69
CA VAL A 27 -7.27 -2.41 3.90
C VAL A 27 -5.87 -1.90 3.60
N ILE A 28 -5.35 -1.04 4.47
CA ILE A 28 -3.94 -0.63 4.53
C ILE A 28 -3.26 -1.56 5.52
N GLY A 29 -2.36 -2.40 5.03
CA GLY A 29 -1.60 -3.34 5.84
C GLY A 29 -0.18 -2.83 6.05
N HIS A 30 0.28 -2.85 7.30
CA HIS A 30 1.67 -2.54 7.63
C HIS A 30 2.25 -3.59 8.58
N VAL A 31 3.49 -4.00 8.30
CA VAL A 31 4.23 -4.95 9.10
C VAL A 31 5.37 -4.21 9.79
N ARG A 32 5.34 -4.20 11.12
CA ARG A 32 6.47 -3.77 11.93
C ARG A 32 7.35 -4.98 12.23
N LYS A 33 8.62 -4.94 11.82
CA LYS A 33 9.54 -6.02 12.20
C LYS A 33 9.82 -5.93 13.70
N GLY A 34 9.75 -7.05 14.41
CA GLY A 34 9.97 -7.09 15.85
C GLY A 34 9.55 -8.42 16.47
N SER A 35 9.72 -8.53 17.78
CA SER A 35 9.26 -9.67 18.58
C SER A 35 8.65 -9.17 19.87
N MET A 36 7.54 -9.77 20.29
CA MET A 36 6.89 -9.44 21.57
C MET A 36 7.79 -9.78 22.78
N ASP A 37 8.70 -10.73 22.61
CA ASP A 37 9.58 -11.24 23.67
C ASP A 37 10.77 -10.33 24.00
N GLN A 38 10.99 -9.23 23.26
CA GLN A 38 12.19 -8.39 23.42
C GLN A 38 12.19 -7.54 24.69
N ASP A 39 11.01 -7.21 25.23
CA ASP A 39 10.87 -6.51 26.50
C ASP A 39 9.62 -7.02 27.25
N PRO A 40 9.79 -7.85 28.30
CA PRO A 40 8.69 -8.36 29.12
C PRO A 40 7.90 -7.28 29.87
N SER A 41 8.44 -6.06 29.97
CA SER A 41 7.81 -4.91 30.62
C SER A 41 7.19 -3.92 29.61
N ALA A 42 7.46 -4.07 28.32
CA ALA A 42 6.91 -3.21 27.29
C ALA A 42 5.48 -3.59 26.92
N HIS A 43 4.64 -2.57 26.79
CA HIS A 43 3.33 -2.69 26.15
C HIS A 43 3.48 -2.98 24.65
N ASP A 44 2.41 -3.45 24.02
CA ASP A 44 2.37 -3.74 22.58
C ASP A 44 2.92 -2.54 21.78
N PRO A 45 4.02 -2.70 21.02
CA PRO A 45 4.61 -1.61 20.25
C PRO A 45 3.67 -1.05 19.19
N LEU A 46 2.62 -1.77 18.78
CA LEU A 46 1.61 -1.26 17.85
C LEU A 46 0.58 -0.36 18.53
N GLN A 47 0.35 -0.51 19.84
CA GLN A 47 -0.65 0.28 20.56
C GLN A 47 -0.34 1.78 20.54
N GLN A 48 0.95 2.14 20.55
CA GLN A 48 1.41 3.53 20.43
C GLN A 48 1.34 4.06 18.99
N VAL A 49 1.50 3.17 18.00
CA VAL A 49 1.62 3.55 16.59
C VAL A 49 0.27 3.61 15.88
N PHE A 50 -0.68 2.78 16.32
CA PHE A 50 -2.00 2.67 15.71
C PHE A 50 -2.78 4.01 15.63
N PRO A 51 -2.79 4.86 16.67
CA PRO A 51 -3.45 6.17 16.59
C PRO A 51 -2.92 7.08 15.48
N TYR A 52 -1.59 7.08 15.24
CA TYR A 52 -0.98 7.88 14.15
C TYR A 52 -1.46 7.43 12.77
N TRP A 53 -1.61 6.11 12.56
CA TRP A 53 -2.15 5.58 11.31
C TRP A 53 -3.63 5.95 11.10
N LEU A 54 -4.43 5.92 12.16
CA LEU A 54 -5.82 6.36 12.09
C LEU A 54 -5.90 7.85 11.73
N SER A 55 -5.12 8.70 12.41
CA SER A 55 -5.04 10.12 12.09
C SER A 55 -4.60 10.35 10.65
N LEU A 56 -3.58 9.62 10.15
CA LEU A 56 -3.15 9.71 8.75
C LEU A 56 -4.27 9.38 7.77
N VAL A 57 -5.01 8.29 7.99
CA VAL A 57 -6.16 7.88 7.17
C VAL A 57 -7.24 8.96 7.17
N ASP A 58 -7.56 9.54 8.33
CA ASP A 58 -8.57 10.57 8.47
C ASP A 58 -8.17 11.88 7.77
N TYR A 59 -6.91 12.31 7.93
CA TYR A 59 -6.37 13.52 7.31
C TYR A 59 -6.29 13.40 5.78
N LEU A 60 -5.95 12.22 5.26
CA LEU A 60 -5.95 11.92 3.82
C LEU A 60 -7.36 11.58 3.28
N LYS A 61 -8.39 11.52 4.13
CA LYS A 61 -9.77 11.14 3.78
C LYS A 61 -9.87 9.78 3.08
N LEU A 62 -9.04 8.82 3.49
CA LEU A 62 -9.02 7.49 2.88
C LEU A 62 -10.17 6.64 3.42
N LYS A 63 -10.90 5.97 2.53
CA LYS A 63 -11.94 4.99 2.89
C LYS A 63 -11.31 3.62 3.13
N ALA A 64 -10.52 3.52 4.19
CA ALA A 64 -9.73 2.33 4.48
C ALA A 64 -9.73 1.93 5.95
N PHE A 65 -9.57 0.63 6.20
CA PHE A 65 -9.19 0.12 7.51
C PHE A 65 -7.68 -0.03 7.59
N VAL A 66 -7.11 0.25 8.76
CA VAL A 66 -5.70 0.02 9.03
C VAL A 66 -5.56 -1.31 9.77
N GLU A 67 -4.71 -2.19 9.26
CA GLU A 67 -4.28 -3.41 9.94
C GLU A 67 -2.77 -3.38 10.12
N LEU A 68 -2.33 -3.39 11.38
CA LEU A 68 -0.92 -3.42 11.76
C LEU A 68 -0.59 -4.80 12.32
N THR A 69 0.59 -5.33 12.00
CA THR A 69 1.07 -6.58 12.59
C THR A 69 2.55 -6.49 12.95
N VAL A 70 2.96 -7.18 14.01
CA VAL A 70 4.37 -7.34 14.40
C VAL A 70 4.80 -8.75 14.01
N SER A 71 5.92 -8.86 13.32
CA SER A 71 6.49 -10.17 12.98
C SER A 71 8.01 -10.12 12.95
N LYS A 72 8.66 -11.27 13.20
CA LYS A 72 10.12 -11.42 13.11
C LYS A 72 10.61 -11.28 11.67
N SER A 73 9.75 -11.58 10.69
CA SER A 73 10.00 -11.42 9.26
C SER A 73 8.90 -10.59 8.60
N ILE A 74 9.30 -9.61 7.77
CA ILE A 74 8.36 -8.82 6.98
C ILE A 74 7.52 -9.71 6.06
N ARG A 75 8.15 -10.72 5.43
CA ARG A 75 7.47 -11.67 4.55
C ARG A 75 6.38 -12.43 5.29
N GLU A 76 6.68 -12.97 6.47
CA GLU A 76 5.69 -13.70 7.29
C GLU A 76 4.54 -12.79 7.73
N GLY A 77 4.83 -11.56 8.14
CA GLY A 77 3.78 -10.58 8.47
C GLY A 77 2.91 -10.23 7.25
N CYS A 78 3.49 -10.06 6.07
CA CYS A 78 2.72 -9.85 4.84
C CYS A 78 1.85 -11.07 4.51
N GLN A 79 2.37 -12.29 4.67
CA GLN A 79 1.62 -13.53 4.49
C GLN A 79 0.43 -13.65 5.43
N GLN A 80 0.57 -13.21 6.68
CA GLN A 80 -0.51 -13.17 7.66
C GLN A 80 -1.57 -12.14 7.24
N LEU A 81 -1.17 -10.90 6.94
CA LEU A 81 -2.08 -9.85 6.47
C LEU A 81 -2.84 -10.31 5.21
N MET A 82 -2.19 -10.94 4.24
CA MET A 82 -2.87 -11.45 3.04
C MET A 82 -3.97 -12.47 3.34
N ARG A 83 -3.80 -13.32 4.35
CA ARG A 83 -4.76 -14.38 4.68
C ARG A 83 -5.86 -13.93 5.62
N LEU A 84 -5.51 -13.08 6.58
CA LEU A 84 -6.34 -12.73 7.72
C LEU A 84 -7.04 -11.38 7.57
N SER A 85 -6.53 -10.49 6.71
CA SER A 85 -7.13 -9.17 6.53
C SER A 85 -8.56 -9.20 6.00
N GLY A 86 -9.33 -8.20 6.40
CA GLY A 86 -10.74 -8.04 6.06
C GLY A 86 -11.68 -8.37 7.20
N LEU A 87 -12.94 -7.97 7.05
CA LEU A 87 -13.96 -8.09 8.09
C LEU A 87 -14.99 -9.15 7.71
N GLY A 88 -15.00 -10.28 8.42
CA GLY A 88 -15.94 -11.37 8.19
C GLY A 88 -15.87 -11.92 6.76
N ALA A 89 -16.95 -11.76 5.99
CA ALA A 89 -17.02 -12.19 4.60
C ALA A 89 -16.29 -11.24 3.61
N MET A 90 -15.94 -10.02 4.04
CA MET A 90 -15.31 -9.01 3.19
C MET A 90 -13.78 -9.15 3.18
N LYS A 91 -13.26 -10.05 2.34
CA LYS A 91 -11.82 -10.26 2.18
C LYS A 91 -11.25 -9.57 0.94
N PRO A 92 -10.09 -8.90 1.03
CA PRO A 92 -9.45 -8.31 -0.15
C PRO A 92 -8.96 -9.40 -1.11
N ASN A 93 -9.33 -9.29 -2.38
CA ASN A 93 -8.90 -10.18 -3.47
C ASN A 93 -7.68 -9.67 -4.24
N MET A 94 -7.38 -8.37 -4.15
CA MET A 94 -6.23 -7.72 -4.78
C MET A 94 -5.26 -7.19 -3.72
N VAL A 95 -3.98 -7.46 -3.96
CA VAL A 95 -2.85 -6.93 -3.19
C VAL A 95 -2.13 -5.90 -4.06
N VAL A 96 -2.03 -4.68 -3.55
CA VAL A 96 -1.27 -3.59 -4.17
C VAL A 96 0.01 -3.41 -3.36
N ILE A 97 1.15 -3.36 -4.04
CA ILE A 97 2.47 -3.22 -3.43
C ILE A 97 3.24 -2.16 -4.21
N SER A 98 3.94 -1.26 -3.51
CA SER A 98 4.86 -0.34 -4.17
C SER A 98 6.07 -1.08 -4.75
N TYR A 99 6.61 -0.56 -5.84
CA TYR A 99 7.82 -1.09 -6.44
C TYR A 99 9.03 -0.88 -5.51
N HIS A 100 9.82 -1.93 -5.33
CA HIS A 100 11.04 -1.86 -4.54
C HIS A 100 12.17 -1.20 -5.35
N GLU A 101 12.35 0.10 -5.18
CA GLU A 101 13.46 0.84 -5.81
C GLU A 101 14.80 0.57 -5.10
N LYS A 102 15.92 0.64 -5.83
CA LYS A 102 17.25 0.49 -5.22
C LYS A 102 17.58 1.62 -4.26
N THR A 103 17.15 2.84 -4.56
CA THR A 103 17.31 4.02 -3.71
C THR A 103 16.03 4.31 -2.95
N PRO A 104 16.09 4.88 -1.73
CA PRO A 104 14.89 5.36 -1.05
C PRO A 104 14.21 6.43 -1.89
N THR A 105 12.90 6.31 -2.06
CA THR A 105 12.07 7.36 -2.68
C THR A 105 12.03 8.58 -1.76
N GLU A 106 11.95 9.77 -2.35
CA GLU A 106 11.75 11.02 -1.63
C GLU A 106 10.45 11.00 -0.82
N THR A 107 10.49 11.66 0.35
CA THR A 107 9.34 11.80 1.23
C THR A 107 8.32 12.73 0.58
N THR A 108 7.11 12.21 0.35
CA THR A 108 6.00 12.94 -0.25
C THR A 108 5.02 13.48 0.79
N LEU A 109 5.07 12.96 2.01
CA LEU A 109 4.22 13.40 3.11
C LEU A 109 4.69 14.77 3.60
N VAL A 110 3.90 15.78 3.28
CA VAL A 110 4.03 17.14 3.78
C VAL A 110 2.70 17.53 4.43
N GLU A 111 2.71 18.44 5.40
CA GLU A 111 1.51 18.89 6.09
C GLU A 111 0.43 19.42 5.12
N THR A 112 0.83 20.05 4.03
CA THR A 112 -0.07 20.53 2.97
C THR A 112 -0.83 19.41 2.25
N CYS A 113 -0.31 18.17 2.27
CA CYS A 113 -1.00 17.00 1.73
C CYS A 113 -2.14 16.52 2.65
N LEU A 114 -2.20 16.97 3.90
CA LEU A 114 -3.20 16.58 4.89
C LEU A 114 -4.43 17.49 4.82
N LEU A 115 -5.36 17.11 3.94
CA LEU A 115 -6.48 17.90 3.41
C LEU A 115 -7.56 18.39 4.42
N LYS A 116 -7.48 18.10 5.72
CA LYS A 116 -8.51 18.49 6.71
C LYS A 116 -7.95 19.08 8.00
N ASP A 117 -8.50 20.23 8.41
CA ASP A 117 -8.41 20.71 9.80
C ASP A 117 -9.41 19.89 10.61
N LEU A 118 -8.95 18.75 11.13
CA LEU A 118 -9.76 17.91 12.00
C LEU A 118 -9.84 18.59 13.38
N LYS A 119 -10.86 19.42 13.59
CA LYS A 119 -11.14 20.14 14.86
C LYS A 119 -11.21 19.26 16.11
N TYR A 120 -11.32 17.94 15.94
CA TYR A 120 -11.45 16.96 17.01
C TYR A 120 -10.39 15.85 16.95
N SER A 121 -9.34 16.01 16.11
CA SER A 121 -8.25 15.04 16.13
C SER A 121 -7.46 15.17 17.43
N ARG A 122 -7.14 14.03 18.05
CA ARG A 122 -6.33 13.98 19.27
C ARG A 122 -4.84 14.21 19.00
N ILE A 123 -4.40 13.98 17.76
CA ILE A 123 -3.02 14.10 17.30
C ILE A 123 -3.02 15.13 16.18
N ASP A 124 -2.15 16.13 16.26
CA ASP A 124 -2.09 17.21 15.27
C ASP A 124 -1.42 16.75 13.97
N ARG A 125 -1.69 17.45 12.86
CA ARG A 125 -1.10 17.17 11.55
C ARG A 125 0.42 17.19 11.59
N ALA A 126 1.00 18.23 12.20
CA ALA A 126 2.45 18.37 12.30
C ALA A 126 3.07 17.17 13.03
N GLU A 127 2.43 16.72 14.12
CA GLU A 127 2.88 15.55 14.90
C GLU A 127 2.80 14.25 14.07
N VAL A 128 1.74 14.08 13.27
CA VAL A 128 1.63 12.93 12.35
C VAL A 128 2.75 12.96 11.30
N VAL A 129 3.02 14.12 10.70
CA VAL A 129 4.08 14.27 9.69
C VAL A 129 5.44 13.99 10.32
N GLU A 130 5.73 14.60 11.47
CA GLU A 130 6.96 14.39 12.22
C GLU A 130 7.15 12.91 12.52
N TYR A 131 6.13 12.23 13.07
CA TYR A 131 6.21 10.82 13.40
C TYR A 131 6.56 9.91 12.22
N PHE A 132 5.91 10.10 11.06
CA PHE A 132 6.16 9.26 9.87
C PHE A 132 7.40 9.66 9.07
N THR A 133 7.89 10.89 9.24
CA THR A 133 9.13 11.39 8.62
C THR A 133 10.35 11.18 9.50
N ALA A 134 10.14 10.87 10.78
CA ALA A 134 11.20 10.63 11.75
C ALA A 134 12.14 9.50 11.28
N ALA A 135 13.43 9.74 11.50
CA ALA A 135 14.48 8.93 10.90
C ALA A 135 14.66 7.55 11.57
N ASP A 136 13.96 7.34 12.68
CA ASP A 136 13.84 6.12 13.51
C ASP A 136 12.52 5.36 13.27
N TYR A 137 11.56 5.93 12.53
CA TYR A 137 10.32 5.25 12.15
C TYR A 137 10.59 3.93 11.42
N MET A 138 11.70 3.87 10.67
CA MET A 138 12.26 2.59 10.23
C MET A 138 13.37 2.17 11.20
N PRO A 139 13.27 1.00 11.84
CA PRO A 139 14.33 0.47 12.68
C PRO A 139 15.65 0.49 11.92
N ARG A 140 16.66 1.13 12.51
CA ARG A 140 18.04 1.04 12.03
C ARG A 140 18.67 -0.15 12.74
N GLU A 141 19.38 -1.00 12.01
CA GLU A 141 20.21 -2.00 12.65
C GLU A 141 21.36 -1.32 13.44
N MET A 142 21.97 -2.05 14.39
CA MET A 142 23.16 -1.59 15.14
C MET A 142 24.35 -1.18 14.23
N ASN A 143 24.34 -1.60 12.95
CA ASN A 143 25.32 -1.24 11.93
C ASN A 143 24.99 0.08 11.18
N GLY A 144 23.89 0.76 11.53
CA GLY A 144 23.46 2.02 10.91
C GLY A 144 22.74 1.87 9.57
N SER A 145 22.50 0.64 9.08
CA SER A 145 21.71 0.41 7.87
C SER A 145 20.22 0.48 8.18
N CYS A 146 19.47 1.24 7.37
CA CYS A 146 18.01 1.21 7.40
C CYS A 146 17.56 -0.17 6.94
N GLU A 147 16.73 -0.84 7.74
CA GLU A 147 16.18 -2.16 7.44
C GLU A 147 15.23 -2.09 6.25
N ARG A 148 15.81 -2.14 5.05
CA ARG A 148 15.08 -2.24 3.78
C ARG A 148 14.99 -3.69 3.40
N LEU A 149 13.79 -4.09 2.98
CA LEU A 149 13.53 -5.36 2.36
C LEU A 149 14.57 -5.65 1.27
N THR A 150 15.09 -6.87 1.21
CA THR A 150 16.00 -7.26 0.12
C THR A 150 15.23 -7.47 -1.19
N ASN A 151 15.94 -7.44 -2.33
CA ASN A 151 15.31 -7.73 -3.63
C ASN A 151 14.69 -9.14 -3.66
N GLU A 152 15.37 -10.11 -3.04
CA GLU A 152 14.90 -11.50 -2.97
C GLU A 152 13.63 -11.62 -2.14
N GLU A 153 13.60 -11.01 -0.95
CA GLU A 153 12.40 -10.98 -0.11
C GLU A 153 11.23 -10.28 -0.80
N TYR A 154 11.48 -9.19 -1.54
CA TYR A 154 10.47 -8.53 -2.34
C TYR A 154 9.84 -9.46 -3.37
N VAL A 155 10.66 -10.12 -4.18
CA VAL A 155 10.19 -11.08 -5.19
C VAL A 155 9.46 -12.25 -4.54
N HIS A 156 9.93 -12.73 -3.39
CA HIS A 156 9.24 -13.75 -2.62
C HIS A 156 7.86 -13.31 -2.13
N ILE A 157 7.70 -12.06 -1.67
CA ILE A 157 6.39 -11.52 -1.30
C ILE A 157 5.46 -11.46 -2.52
N LEU A 158 5.96 -11.01 -3.68
CA LEU A 158 5.17 -11.01 -4.93
C LEU A 158 4.72 -12.43 -5.29
N ASN A 159 5.64 -13.39 -5.20
CA ASN A 159 5.38 -14.78 -5.46
C ASN A 159 4.33 -15.35 -4.49
N ASP A 160 4.39 -14.99 -3.21
CA ASP A 160 3.43 -15.44 -2.20
C ASP A 160 2.00 -14.94 -2.51
N VAL A 161 1.84 -13.71 -3.03
CA VAL A 161 0.54 -13.18 -3.46
C VAL A 161 -0.09 -14.10 -4.53
N LEU A 162 0.71 -14.52 -5.51
CA LEU A 162 0.28 -15.40 -6.59
C LEU A 162 -0.05 -16.81 -6.06
N HIS A 163 0.74 -17.34 -5.14
CA HIS A 163 0.51 -18.64 -4.51
C HIS A 163 -0.78 -18.68 -3.67
N ILE A 164 -1.17 -17.55 -3.07
CA ILE A 164 -2.42 -17.40 -2.32
C ILE A 164 -3.61 -17.12 -3.27
N ASN A 165 -3.39 -17.15 -4.58
CA ASN A 165 -4.40 -16.93 -5.62
C ASN A 165 -5.11 -15.57 -5.49
N LYS A 166 -4.33 -14.50 -5.24
CA LYS A 166 -4.81 -13.12 -5.23
C LYS A 166 -4.28 -12.35 -6.44
N SER A 167 -5.03 -11.33 -6.87
CA SER A 167 -4.57 -10.40 -7.90
C SER A 167 -3.42 -9.56 -7.35
N LEU A 168 -2.33 -9.45 -8.11
CA LEU A 168 -1.18 -8.63 -7.76
C LEU A 168 -1.16 -7.35 -8.61
N CYS A 169 -0.97 -6.19 -7.96
CA CYS A 169 -0.70 -4.92 -8.61
C CYS A 169 0.58 -4.32 -8.04
N VAL A 170 1.54 -4.01 -8.92
CA VAL A 170 2.81 -3.38 -8.55
C VAL A 170 2.81 -1.93 -9.03
N ALA A 171 2.95 -1.01 -8.07
CA ALA A 171 2.83 0.42 -8.29
C ALA A 171 4.21 1.10 -8.27
N ARG A 172 4.61 1.73 -9.39
CA ARG A 172 5.94 2.35 -9.52
C ARG A 172 5.85 3.86 -9.77
N HIS A 173 6.80 4.62 -9.21
CA HIS A 173 6.94 6.08 -9.39
C HIS A 173 5.71 6.93 -9.05
N PHE A 174 4.88 6.50 -8.11
CA PHE A 174 3.69 7.24 -7.67
C PHE A 174 4.01 8.60 -7.02
N HIS A 175 5.24 8.84 -6.57
CA HIS A 175 5.67 10.17 -6.11
C HIS A 175 5.60 11.26 -7.20
N ARG A 176 5.58 10.88 -8.49
CA ARG A 176 5.44 11.81 -9.62
C ARG A 176 3.99 12.05 -10.02
N LEU A 177 3.04 11.32 -9.43
CA LEU A 177 1.63 11.46 -9.74
C LEU A 177 1.10 12.73 -9.05
N ASP A 178 0.81 13.74 -9.85
CA ASP A 178 0.17 14.97 -9.41
C ASP A 178 -1.29 14.96 -9.88
N LYS A 179 -2.23 14.82 -8.93
CA LYS A 179 -3.67 14.80 -9.25
C LYS A 179 -4.27 16.19 -9.41
N GLU A 180 -3.70 17.22 -8.79
CA GLU A 180 -4.23 18.58 -8.86
C GLU A 180 -4.05 19.15 -10.27
N THR A 181 -2.89 18.88 -10.88
CA THR A 181 -2.64 19.23 -12.28
C THR A 181 -3.56 18.49 -13.26
N LEU A 182 -4.04 17.30 -12.90
CA LEU A 182 -5.02 16.54 -13.71
C LEU A 182 -6.45 17.07 -13.51
N ARG A 183 -6.83 17.49 -12.30
CA ARG A 183 -8.14 18.10 -11.97
C ARG A 183 -8.35 19.45 -12.64
N THR A 184 -7.30 20.28 -12.66
CA THR A 184 -7.34 21.65 -13.19
C THR A 184 -7.03 21.73 -14.68
N TRP A 185 -6.92 20.56 -15.34
CA TRP A 185 -6.49 20.47 -16.72
C TRP A 185 -7.59 20.89 -17.71
N ASN A 186 -7.40 22.04 -18.34
CA ASN A 186 -8.26 22.56 -19.41
C ASN A 186 -7.60 22.45 -20.81
N GLY A 187 -6.56 21.61 -20.96
CA GLY A 187 -5.67 21.56 -22.13
C GLY A 187 -5.83 20.33 -23.06
N GLN A 188 -4.75 19.98 -23.76
CA GLN A 188 -4.64 18.85 -24.71
C GLN A 188 -5.00 17.47 -24.13
N LYS A 189 -5.47 16.54 -24.97
CA LYS A 189 -5.81 15.17 -24.56
C LYS A 189 -4.62 14.48 -23.87
N LYS A 190 -4.87 13.89 -22.70
CA LYS A 190 -3.95 12.96 -22.02
C LYS A 190 -4.28 11.54 -22.45
N PHE A 191 -3.28 10.66 -22.41
CA PHE A 191 -3.41 9.28 -22.82
C PHE A 191 -3.04 8.35 -21.66
N ILE A 192 -3.74 7.22 -21.59
CA ILE A 192 -3.43 6.11 -20.71
C ILE A 192 -3.14 4.94 -21.65
N ASP A 193 -1.88 4.54 -21.72
CA ASP A 193 -1.45 3.47 -22.59
C ASP A 193 -1.54 2.12 -21.86
N VAL A 194 -2.23 1.17 -22.48
CA VAL A 194 -2.33 -0.21 -21.98
C VAL A 194 -1.62 -1.14 -22.94
N TRP A 195 -0.69 -1.91 -22.40
CA TRP A 195 0.09 -2.89 -23.15
C TRP A 195 -0.28 -4.31 -22.70
N PRO A 196 -1.35 -4.92 -23.24
CA PRO A 196 -1.68 -6.29 -22.93
C PRO A 196 -0.65 -7.23 -23.59
N VAL A 197 0.22 -7.86 -22.80
CA VAL A 197 1.21 -8.84 -23.29
C VAL A 197 0.66 -10.25 -23.07
N CYS A 198 0.57 -11.04 -24.15
CA CYS A 198 0.25 -12.48 -24.20
C CYS A 198 -0.44 -13.09 -22.96
N MET A 199 -1.74 -12.84 -22.78
CA MET A 199 -2.57 -13.59 -21.83
C MET A 199 -3.04 -14.96 -22.39
N GLN A 200 -2.75 -15.24 -23.67
CA GLN A 200 -3.08 -16.49 -24.35
C GLN A 200 -1.80 -17.27 -24.68
N LYS A 201 -1.48 -18.25 -23.83
CA LYS A 201 -0.90 -19.52 -24.27
C LYS A 201 -1.63 -20.66 -23.55
N PRO A 202 -2.68 -21.25 -24.14
CA PRO A 202 -3.14 -22.56 -23.75
C PRO A 202 -2.24 -23.59 -24.46
N GLY A 203 -1.34 -24.22 -23.71
CA GLY A 203 -0.53 -25.33 -24.21
C GLY A 203 0.92 -25.21 -23.76
N GLU A 204 1.27 -25.91 -22.68
CA GLU A 204 2.50 -26.73 -22.54
C GLU A 204 2.81 -27.13 -21.09
N THR A 205 2.14 -26.57 -20.08
CA THR A 205 2.24 -27.09 -18.71
C THR A 205 0.86 -27.48 -18.21
N GLY A 206 0.65 -28.78 -17.98
CA GLY A 206 -0.61 -29.41 -17.54
C GLY A 206 -1.11 -29.00 -16.14
N LEU A 207 -0.98 -27.73 -15.78
CA LEU A 207 -1.58 -27.11 -14.60
C LEU A 207 -2.57 -26.07 -15.11
N GLY A 208 -3.85 -26.41 -15.05
CA GLY A 208 -4.94 -25.52 -15.44
C GLY A 208 -5.04 -24.33 -14.50
N TRP A 209 -4.38 -23.23 -14.84
CA TRP A 209 -4.67 -21.92 -14.25
C TRP A 209 -5.93 -21.36 -14.92
N GLY A 210 -6.93 -20.97 -14.13
CA GLY A 210 -8.23 -20.49 -14.61
C GLY A 210 -8.11 -19.21 -15.46
N GLN A 211 -8.07 -19.36 -16.78
CA GLN A 211 -7.77 -18.30 -17.75
C GLN A 211 -8.84 -17.21 -17.93
N ARG A 212 -10.07 -17.40 -17.44
CA ARG A 212 -11.13 -16.36 -17.58
C ARG A 212 -10.99 -15.22 -16.56
N SER A 213 -10.52 -15.51 -15.35
CA SER A 213 -10.47 -14.51 -14.28
C SER A 213 -9.34 -13.49 -14.49
N SER A 214 -8.19 -13.87 -15.04
CA SER A 214 -7.04 -12.95 -15.20
C SER A 214 -7.32 -11.83 -16.21
N LEU A 215 -7.96 -12.13 -17.35
CA LEU A 215 -8.40 -11.13 -18.32
C LEU A 215 -9.48 -10.23 -17.72
N GLU A 216 -10.49 -10.79 -17.06
CA GLU A 216 -11.51 -10.01 -16.35
C GLU A 216 -10.90 -9.09 -15.28
N ILE A 217 -9.87 -9.53 -14.56
CA ILE A 217 -9.19 -8.70 -13.54
C ILE A 217 -8.42 -7.55 -14.19
N VAL A 218 -7.68 -7.79 -15.28
CA VAL A 218 -6.95 -6.73 -15.98
C VAL A 218 -7.92 -5.71 -16.57
N PHE A 219 -9.00 -6.17 -17.20
CA PHE A 219 -10.05 -5.29 -17.72
C PHE A 219 -10.79 -4.55 -16.60
N GLN A 220 -11.18 -5.21 -15.50
CA GLN A 220 -11.83 -4.56 -14.35
C GLN A 220 -10.92 -3.54 -13.66
N PHE A 221 -9.62 -3.83 -13.56
CA PHE A 221 -8.65 -2.88 -13.04
C PHE A 221 -8.51 -1.70 -13.99
N PHE A 222 -8.43 -1.93 -15.29
CA PHE A 222 -8.31 -0.88 -16.29
C PHE A 222 -9.55 0.03 -16.36
N GLU A 223 -10.75 -0.54 -16.39
CA GLU A 223 -12.01 0.22 -16.32
C GLU A 223 -12.05 1.10 -15.07
N LYS A 224 -11.74 0.54 -13.89
CA LYS A 224 -11.66 1.32 -12.64
C LYS A 224 -10.57 2.37 -12.66
N PHE A 225 -9.42 2.06 -13.27
CA PHE A 225 -8.31 2.99 -13.43
C PHE A 225 -8.75 4.18 -14.28
N LEU A 226 -9.45 3.96 -15.40
CA LEU A 226 -9.97 5.02 -16.26
C LEU A 226 -10.98 5.91 -15.52
N GLU A 227 -11.85 5.33 -14.71
CA GLU A 227 -12.83 6.06 -13.91
C GLU A 227 -12.18 7.01 -12.89
N CYS A 228 -10.96 6.74 -12.43
CA CYS A 228 -10.21 7.66 -11.57
C CYS A 228 -9.81 8.97 -12.27
N PHE A 229 -9.77 8.98 -13.60
CA PHE A 229 -9.33 10.12 -14.43
C PHE A 229 -10.46 10.73 -15.27
N GLN A 230 -11.68 10.21 -15.16
CA GLN A 230 -12.88 10.86 -15.69
C GLN A 230 -13.33 11.94 -14.71
N PHE A 231 -12.84 13.18 -14.95
CA PHE A 231 -13.35 14.39 -14.31
C PHE A 231 -14.63 14.88 -14.99
#